data_AF-A0A7R8WGF0-F1
#
_entry.id   AF-A0A7R8WGF0-F1
#
_cell.length_a   1.000
_cell.length_b   1.000
_cell.length_c   1.000
_cell.angle_alpha   90.00
_cell.angle_beta   90.00
_cell.angle_gamma   90.00
#
_symmetry.space_group_name_H-M   'P 1'
#
loop_
_entity.id
_entity.type
_entity.pdbx_description
1 polymer ?
#
loop_
_entity_poly.entity_id
_entity_poly.type
_entity_poly.pdbx_seq_one_letter_code
_entity_poly.pdbx_strand_id
1 'polypeptide(L)'
;MSGKVVKALYPFKGTNNDELSFRSGDKITLTQQDPEGWWEGTLNGKTGWFPCNYVEEITSDAEVSQVEPLPGLEATWATNRGEICKELIASEKKFIAELNKLRGEYLGPLRSTPLLTPSEFAQLSGNLDALIGLHTRLLDMALDTMASPPKDTRVGGGFLQLAPSLRTAYLEYCRRHPNAVALLDKYRQAL
;
A
#
# COMPACT_ATOMS: atom_id res chain seq x y z
N MET A 1 9.18 -30.08 -4.12
CA MET A 1 8.39 -29.04 -4.81
C MET A 1 8.27 -27.88 -3.85
N SER A 2 8.93 -26.75 -4.13
CA SER A 2 8.91 -25.58 -3.25
C SER A 2 7.65 -24.78 -3.58
N GLY A 3 6.58 -24.96 -2.79
CA GLY A 3 5.38 -24.13 -2.93
C GLY A 3 5.68 -22.70 -2.52
N LYS A 4 5.15 -21.71 -3.27
CA LYS A 4 5.26 -20.30 -2.88
C LYS A 4 4.53 -20.10 -1.54
N VAL A 5 5.18 -19.44 -0.59
CA VAL A 5 4.58 -19.12 0.71
C VAL A 5 4.43 -17.62 0.80
N VAL A 6 3.27 -17.18 1.29
CA VAL A 6 2.98 -15.76 1.56
C VAL A 6 2.77 -15.57 3.05
N LYS A 7 3.07 -14.37 3.54
CA LYS A 7 2.79 -13.94 4.92
C LYS A 7 1.62 -12.97 4.92
N ALA A 8 0.63 -13.21 5.77
CA ALA A 8 -0.47 -12.28 5.96
C ALA A 8 0.01 -10.96 6.61
N LEU A 9 -0.25 -9.83 5.96
CA LEU A 9 0.01 -8.49 6.48
C LEU A 9 -1.12 -8.04 7.40
N TYR A 10 -2.36 -8.37 7.02
CA TYR A 10 -3.58 -7.97 7.74
C TYR A 10 -4.45 -9.20 8.04
N PRO A 11 -5.29 -9.18 9.10
CA PRO A 11 -6.26 -10.25 9.31
C PRO A 11 -7.34 -10.19 8.23
N PHE A 12 -7.77 -11.37 7.74
CA PHE A 12 -8.88 -11.50 6.81
C PHE A 12 -9.88 -12.51 7.36
N LYS A 13 -11.16 -12.13 7.40
CA LYS A 13 -12.26 -12.99 7.83
C LYS A 13 -13.17 -13.23 6.63
N GLY A 14 -13.05 -14.42 6.06
CA GLY A 14 -13.91 -14.86 4.97
C GLY A 14 -15.36 -14.93 5.42
N THR A 15 -16.26 -14.50 4.54
CA THR A 15 -17.71 -14.57 4.69
C THR A 15 -18.32 -15.76 3.96
N ASN A 16 -17.63 -16.30 2.95
CA ASN A 16 -18.09 -17.45 2.18
C ASN A 16 -17.32 -18.73 2.54
N ASN A 17 -17.91 -19.89 2.22
CA ASN A 17 -17.34 -21.20 2.60
C ASN A 17 -16.06 -21.55 1.84
N ASP A 18 -15.87 -20.96 0.67
CA ASP A 18 -14.71 -21.06 -0.20
C ASP A 18 -13.60 -20.07 0.17
N GLU A 19 -13.82 -19.16 1.13
CA GLU A 19 -12.83 -18.17 1.57
C GLU A 19 -11.97 -18.66 2.74
N LEU A 20 -10.67 -18.34 2.68
CA LEU A 20 -9.70 -18.68 3.72
C LEU A 20 -9.58 -17.54 4.74
N SER A 21 -9.96 -17.79 5.99
CA SER A 21 -9.74 -16.82 7.08
C SER A 21 -8.37 -17.00 7.73
N PHE A 22 -7.69 -15.90 8.03
CA PHE A 22 -6.37 -15.89 8.66
C PHE A 22 -6.12 -14.62 9.47
N ARG A 23 -5.07 -14.63 10.29
CA ARG A 23 -4.61 -13.50 11.10
C ARG A 23 -3.33 -12.90 10.50
N SER A 24 -3.06 -11.63 10.83
CA SER A 24 -1.79 -11.01 10.50
C SER A 24 -0.63 -11.85 11.07
N GLY A 25 0.37 -12.14 10.23
CA GLY A 25 1.53 -12.97 10.54
C GLY A 25 1.42 -14.44 10.10
N ASP A 26 0.23 -14.93 9.75
CA ASP A 26 0.05 -16.32 9.29
C ASP A 26 0.81 -16.57 7.98
N LYS A 27 1.41 -17.77 7.87
CA LYS A 27 2.10 -18.23 6.65
C LYS A 27 1.17 -19.13 5.85
N ILE A 28 0.82 -18.71 4.65
CA ILE A 28 -0.14 -19.40 3.78
C ILE A 28 0.62 -19.99 2.60
N THR A 29 0.40 -21.27 2.32
CA THR A 29 0.99 -21.91 1.14
C THR A 29 0.09 -21.64 -0.05
N LEU A 30 0.58 -20.91 -1.05
CA LEU A 30 -0.19 -20.62 -2.26
C LEU A 30 -0.39 -21.88 -3.10
N THR A 31 -1.64 -22.09 -3.53
CA THR A 31 -2.03 -23.15 -4.45
C THR A 31 -2.37 -22.61 -5.82
N GLN A 32 -3.04 -21.45 -5.89
CA GLN A 32 -3.43 -20.80 -7.14
C GLN A 32 -3.36 -19.27 -7.04
N GLN A 33 -2.91 -18.61 -8.12
CA GLN A 33 -2.92 -17.15 -8.24
C GLN A 33 -3.88 -16.77 -9.38
N ASP A 34 -4.99 -16.12 -9.07
CA ASP A 34 -5.89 -15.59 -10.08
C ASP A 34 -5.47 -14.15 -10.50
N PRO A 35 -5.53 -13.81 -11.80
CA PRO A 35 -5.23 -12.46 -12.29
C PRO A 35 -6.15 -11.36 -11.75
N GLU A 36 -7.37 -11.70 -11.32
CA GLU A 36 -8.35 -10.75 -10.77
C GLU A 36 -8.06 -10.35 -9.32
N GLY A 37 -6.97 -10.87 -8.73
CA GLY A 37 -6.46 -10.46 -7.42
C GLY A 37 -6.96 -11.30 -6.24
N TRP A 38 -7.66 -12.41 -6.50
CA TRP A 38 -8.00 -13.42 -5.50
C TRP A 38 -7.05 -14.60 -5.62
N TRP A 39 -6.37 -14.95 -4.54
CA TRP A 39 -5.45 -16.07 -4.51
C TRP A 39 -6.01 -17.20 -3.66
N GLU A 40 -5.73 -18.43 -4.05
CA GLU A 40 -6.06 -19.61 -3.27
C GLU A 40 -4.81 -20.06 -2.52
N GLY A 41 -4.99 -20.42 -1.25
CA GLY A 41 -3.90 -21.01 -0.47
C GLY A 41 -4.41 -21.88 0.66
N THR A 42 -3.47 -22.57 1.29
CA THR A 42 -3.72 -23.50 2.38
C THR A 42 -3.05 -23.04 3.66
N LEU A 43 -3.82 -22.98 4.75
CA LEU A 43 -3.39 -22.66 6.10
C LEU A 43 -4.00 -23.68 7.08
N ASN A 44 -3.15 -24.33 7.90
CA ASN A 44 -3.57 -25.32 8.89
C ASN A 44 -4.49 -26.44 8.32
N GLY A 45 -4.23 -26.86 7.08
CA GLY A 45 -5.01 -27.89 6.40
C GLY A 45 -6.34 -27.41 5.81
N LYS A 46 -6.69 -26.13 5.94
CA LYS A 46 -7.84 -25.51 5.26
C LYS A 46 -7.37 -24.77 4.01
N THR A 47 -8.01 -25.04 2.88
CA THR A 47 -7.77 -24.35 1.60
C THR A 47 -8.93 -23.40 1.31
N GLY A 48 -8.63 -22.23 0.74
CA GLY A 48 -9.64 -21.28 0.29
C GLY A 48 -9.05 -20.01 -0.30
N TRP A 49 -9.94 -19.14 -0.77
CA TRP A 49 -9.64 -17.91 -1.48
C TRP A 49 -9.48 -16.72 -0.54
N PHE A 50 -8.57 -15.82 -0.89
CA PHE A 50 -8.34 -14.58 -0.18
C PHE A 50 -7.75 -13.50 -1.10
N PRO A 51 -7.91 -12.22 -0.75
CA PRO A 51 -7.42 -11.13 -1.59
C PRO A 51 -5.89 -10.99 -1.48
N CYS A 52 -5.21 -10.93 -2.63
CA CYS A 52 -3.74 -10.95 -2.69
C CYS A 52 -3.08 -9.75 -1.98
N ASN A 53 -3.77 -8.61 -1.90
CA ASN A 53 -3.27 -7.41 -1.22
C ASN A 53 -3.25 -7.51 0.32
N TYR A 54 -3.73 -8.62 0.89
CA TYR A 54 -3.66 -8.89 2.33
C TYR A 54 -2.40 -9.68 2.72
N VAL A 55 -1.60 -10.10 1.75
CA VAL A 55 -0.42 -10.94 1.95
C VAL A 55 0.79 -10.38 1.20
N GLU A 56 1.98 -10.83 1.60
CA GLU A 56 3.26 -10.53 0.94
C GLU A 56 3.97 -11.85 0.62
N GLU A 57 4.54 -11.98 -0.58
CA GLU A 57 5.34 -13.17 -0.93
C GLU A 57 6.60 -13.24 -0.05
N ILE A 58 6.80 -14.38 0.62
CA ILE A 58 8.02 -14.65 1.38
C ILE A 58 9.09 -15.05 0.36
N THR A 59 9.82 -14.09 -0.17
CA THR A 59 11.06 -14.37 -0.89
C THR A 59 12.10 -14.83 0.12
N SER A 60 12.79 -15.93 -0.19
CA SER A 60 13.88 -16.47 0.63
C SER A 60 15.16 -15.62 0.56
N ASP A 61 15.02 -14.30 0.50
CA ASP A 61 16.10 -13.30 0.56
C ASP A 61 15.89 -12.27 1.68
N ALA A 62 14.97 -12.55 2.61
CA ALA A 62 14.83 -11.80 3.85
C ALA A 62 15.69 -12.40 4.97
N GLU A 63 16.99 -12.58 4.73
CA GLU A 63 17.97 -12.58 5.82
C GLU A 63 18.38 -11.14 6.08
N VAL A 64 17.64 -10.47 6.97
CA VAL A 64 18.20 -9.36 7.75
C VAL A 64 19.13 -9.99 8.78
N SER A 65 20.32 -10.40 8.35
CA SER A 65 21.43 -10.76 9.24
C SER A 65 22.63 -9.87 8.92
N GLN A 66 23.19 -9.32 9.98
CA GLN A 66 24.35 -8.45 10.00
C GLN A 66 25.51 -9.08 9.21
N VAL A 67 25.72 -8.65 7.97
CA VAL A 67 26.94 -9.01 7.21
C VAL A 67 27.96 -7.89 7.38
N GLU A 68 29.10 -8.24 7.99
CA GLU A 68 30.32 -7.46 7.85
C GLU A 68 30.63 -7.25 6.35
N PRO A 69 31.16 -6.09 5.93
CA PRO A 69 31.31 -5.80 4.51
C PRO A 69 32.39 -6.71 3.89
N LEU A 70 31.99 -7.63 3.02
CA LEU A 70 32.92 -8.31 2.12
C LEU A 70 33.45 -7.31 1.07
N PRO A 71 34.77 -7.23 0.82
CA PRO A 71 35.34 -6.33 -0.17
C PRO A 71 34.91 -6.74 -1.59
N GLY A 72 34.32 -5.81 -2.35
CA GLY A 72 34.00 -5.99 -3.77
C GLY A 72 32.52 -5.97 -4.14
N LEU A 73 31.62 -5.96 -3.16
CA LEU A 73 30.18 -5.95 -3.39
C LEU A 73 29.60 -4.51 -3.30
N GLU A 74 30.41 -3.49 -2.95
CA GLU A 74 30.03 -2.06 -2.93
C GLU A 74 29.47 -1.56 -4.27
N ALA A 75 30.03 -2.02 -5.39
CA ALA A 75 29.52 -1.66 -6.72
C ALA A 75 28.12 -2.24 -6.95
N THR A 76 27.88 -3.48 -6.52
CA THR A 76 26.61 -4.19 -6.71
C THR A 76 25.52 -3.63 -5.80
N TRP A 77 25.82 -3.32 -4.53
CA TRP A 77 24.86 -2.65 -3.65
C TRP A 77 24.62 -1.19 -4.07
N ALA A 78 25.62 -0.46 -4.57
CA ALA A 78 25.42 0.91 -5.07
C ALA A 78 24.50 0.94 -6.29
N THR A 79 24.68 0.02 -7.25
CA THR A 79 23.78 -0.14 -8.40
C THR A 79 22.38 -0.58 -7.94
N ASN A 80 22.28 -1.56 -7.04
CA ASN A 80 20.99 -2.02 -6.50
C ASN A 80 20.25 -0.92 -5.73
N ARG A 81 20.96 -0.08 -4.96
CA ARG A 81 20.35 1.04 -4.22
C ARG A 81 19.77 2.10 -5.16
N GLY A 82 20.47 2.40 -6.25
CA GLY A 82 19.97 3.35 -7.26
C GLY A 82 18.69 2.85 -7.92
N GLU A 83 18.64 1.58 -8.29
CA GLU A 83 17.44 0.96 -8.89
C GLU A 83 16.28 0.87 -7.91
N ILE A 84 16.51 0.48 -6.65
CA ILE A 84 15.47 0.47 -5.60
C ILE A 84 14.89 1.87 -5.39
N CYS A 85 15.72 2.92 -5.37
CA CYS A 85 15.24 4.28 -5.21
C CYS A 85 14.44 4.76 -6.43
N LYS A 86 14.82 4.34 -7.65
CA LYS A 86 14.05 4.63 -8.87
C LYS A 86 12.70 3.92 -8.84
N GLU A 87 12.66 2.65 -8.42
CA GLU A 87 11.43 1.88 -8.28
C GLU A 87 10.48 2.54 -7.27
N LEU A 88 11.01 2.93 -6.10
CA LEU A 88 10.27 3.66 -5.08
C LEU A 88 9.67 4.97 -5.63
N ILE A 89 10.45 5.76 -6.36
CA ILE A 89 9.98 6.99 -7.00
C ILE A 89 8.90 6.70 -8.05
N ALA A 90 9.08 5.63 -8.84
CA ALA A 90 8.12 5.24 -9.86
C ALA A 90 6.80 4.77 -9.23
N SER A 91 6.85 3.95 -8.18
CA SER A 91 5.67 3.51 -7.44
C SER A 91 4.95 4.68 -6.79
N GLU A 92 5.71 5.62 -6.21
CA GLU A 92 5.15 6.81 -5.56
C GLU A 92 4.44 7.73 -6.56
N LYS A 93 5.04 7.97 -7.73
CA LYS A 93 4.41 8.71 -8.84
C LYS A 93 3.10 8.06 -9.29
N LYS A 94 3.11 6.73 -9.43
CA LYS A 94 1.91 5.98 -9.82
C LYS A 94 0.82 6.12 -8.76
N PHE A 95 1.16 5.94 -7.49
CA PHE A 95 0.23 6.07 -6.38
C PHE A 95 -0.40 7.48 -6.32
N ILE A 96 0.41 8.53 -6.43
CA ILE A 96 -0.09 9.91 -6.47
C ILE A 96 -1.00 10.14 -7.67
N ALA A 97 -0.68 9.59 -8.85
CA ALA A 97 -1.52 9.70 -10.04
C ALA A 97 -2.89 9.03 -9.81
N GLU A 98 -2.94 7.86 -9.18
CA GLU A 98 -4.19 7.17 -8.84
C GLU A 98 -5.03 7.96 -7.84
N LEU A 99 -4.42 8.54 -6.80
CA LEU A 99 -5.15 9.39 -5.85
C LEU A 99 -5.67 10.67 -6.50
N ASN A 100 -4.90 11.28 -7.40
CA ASN A 100 -5.34 12.44 -8.17
C ASN A 100 -6.49 12.11 -9.13
N LYS A 101 -6.45 10.93 -9.74
CA LYS A 101 -7.55 10.42 -10.57
C LYS A 101 -8.82 10.25 -9.73
N LEU A 102 -8.72 9.60 -8.57
CA LEU A 102 -9.83 9.48 -7.62
C LEU A 102 -10.42 10.85 -7.27
N ARG A 103 -9.56 11.81 -6.93
CA ARG A 103 -9.97 13.17 -6.57
C ARG A 103 -10.62 13.92 -7.74
N GLY A 104 -10.02 13.86 -8.92
CA GLY A 104 -10.44 14.65 -10.07
C GLY A 104 -11.65 14.07 -10.80
N GLU A 105 -11.62 12.76 -11.11
CA GLU A 105 -12.62 12.12 -11.95
C GLU A 105 -13.83 11.61 -11.17
N TYR A 106 -13.68 11.27 -9.89
CA TYR A 106 -14.78 10.76 -9.07
C TYR A 106 -15.29 11.81 -8.08
N LEU A 107 -14.42 12.33 -7.21
CA LEU A 107 -14.85 13.30 -6.19
C LEU A 107 -15.16 14.68 -6.78
N GLY A 108 -14.46 15.11 -7.84
CA GLY A 108 -14.68 16.40 -8.50
C GLY A 108 -16.12 16.57 -9.01
N PRO A 109 -16.63 15.65 -9.84
CA PRO A 109 -18.02 15.67 -10.29
C PRO A 109 -19.01 15.59 -9.13
N LEU A 110 -18.80 14.68 -8.16
CA LEU A 110 -19.68 14.51 -7.01
C LEU A 110 -19.84 15.80 -6.19
N ARG A 111 -18.76 16.59 -6.04
CA ARG A 111 -18.80 17.89 -5.35
C ARG A 111 -19.71 18.91 -6.03
N SER A 112 -19.83 18.84 -7.36
CA SER A 112 -20.61 19.78 -8.17
C SER A 112 -22.08 19.38 -8.28
N THR A 113 -22.43 18.15 -7.86
CA THR A 113 -23.81 17.66 -7.87
C THR A 113 -24.54 17.99 -6.57
N PRO A 114 -25.86 18.22 -6.62
CA PRO A 114 -26.68 18.39 -5.42
C PRO A 114 -26.98 17.06 -4.68
N LEU A 115 -26.34 15.94 -5.07
CA LEU A 115 -26.61 14.61 -4.53
C LEU A 115 -26.11 14.44 -3.09
N LEU A 116 -25.02 15.13 -2.74
CA LEU A 116 -24.36 15.03 -1.44
C LEU A 116 -24.36 16.40 -0.76
N THR A 117 -24.72 16.43 0.53
CA THR A 117 -24.50 17.62 1.34
C THR A 117 -22.99 17.88 1.50
N PRO A 118 -22.57 19.13 1.81
CA PRO A 118 -21.16 19.42 2.07
C PRO A 118 -20.55 18.54 3.17
N SER A 119 -21.35 18.16 4.17
CA SER A 119 -20.93 17.26 5.25
C SER A 119 -20.74 15.82 4.77
N GLU A 120 -21.66 15.31 3.95
CA GLU A 120 -21.54 13.97 3.36
C GLU A 120 -20.35 13.89 2.38
N PHE A 121 -20.12 14.95 1.60
CA PHE A 121 -18.93 15.04 0.76
C PHE A 121 -17.63 15.03 1.58
N ALA A 122 -17.58 15.76 2.69
CA ALA A 122 -16.43 15.75 3.60
C ALA A 122 -16.22 14.37 4.27
N GLN A 123 -17.30 13.67 4.59
CA GLN A 123 -17.25 12.31 5.11
C GLN A 123 -16.72 11.32 4.06
N LEU A 124 -17.12 11.47 2.79
CA LEU A 124 -16.67 10.62 1.69
C LEU A 124 -15.20 10.88 1.32
N SER A 125 -14.82 12.15 1.18
CA SER A 125 -13.46 12.55 0.78
C SER A 125 -12.43 12.45 1.91
N GLY A 126 -12.87 12.51 3.17
CA GLY A 126 -12.02 12.34 4.35
C GLY A 126 -10.88 13.37 4.41
N ASN A 127 -9.65 12.90 4.55
CA ASN A 127 -8.42 13.70 4.50
C ASN A 127 -7.56 13.37 3.28
N LEU A 128 -8.18 12.95 2.17
CA LEU A 128 -7.48 12.52 0.95
C LEU A 128 -6.52 13.58 0.41
N ASP A 129 -6.89 14.87 0.39
CA ASP A 129 -6.01 15.95 -0.07
C ASP A 129 -4.74 16.09 0.79
N ALA A 130 -4.87 15.88 2.10
CA ALA A 130 -3.73 15.91 3.00
C ALA A 130 -2.80 14.72 2.75
N LEU A 131 -3.34 13.53 2.46
CA LEU A 131 -2.56 12.36 2.06
C LEU A 131 -1.83 12.62 0.74
N ILE A 132 -2.52 13.09 -0.29
CA ILE A 132 -1.90 13.44 -1.58
C ILE A 132 -0.75 14.43 -1.35
N GLY A 133 -0.97 15.48 -0.56
CA GLY A 133 0.07 16.45 -0.25
C GLY A 133 1.30 15.85 0.47
N LEU A 134 1.10 14.90 1.37
CA LEU A 134 2.20 14.21 2.05
C LEU A 134 2.99 13.31 1.09
N HIS A 135 2.30 12.57 0.23
CA HIS A 135 2.92 11.72 -0.78
C HIS A 135 3.68 12.56 -1.84
N THR A 136 3.11 13.68 -2.29
CA THR A 136 3.82 14.61 -3.17
C THR A 136 5.10 15.14 -2.53
N ARG A 137 5.06 15.53 -1.25
CA ARG A 137 6.26 15.96 -0.52
C ARG A 137 7.29 14.86 -0.38
N LEU A 138 6.85 13.62 -0.16
CA LEU A 138 7.72 12.45 -0.09
C LEU A 138 8.43 12.23 -1.43
N LEU A 139 7.68 12.31 -2.53
CA LEU A 139 8.20 12.21 -3.89
C LEU A 139 9.23 13.30 -4.19
N ASP A 140 8.92 14.57 -3.88
CA ASP A 140 9.81 15.70 -4.12
C ASP A 140 11.13 15.52 -3.36
N MET A 141 11.09 15.17 -2.07
CA MET A 141 12.30 14.87 -1.30
C MET A 141 13.10 13.70 -1.87
N ALA A 142 12.43 12.64 -2.34
CA ALA A 142 13.10 11.49 -2.94
C ALA A 142 13.77 11.87 -4.27
N LEU A 143 13.13 12.69 -5.10
CA LEU A 143 13.69 13.22 -6.35
C LEU A 143 14.91 14.11 -6.08
N ASP A 144 14.81 15.05 -5.13
CA ASP A 144 15.90 15.95 -4.75
C ASP A 144 17.12 15.18 -4.21
N THR A 145 16.85 14.15 -3.40
CA THR A 145 17.90 13.28 -2.85
C THR A 145 18.60 12.48 -3.96
N MET A 146 17.86 12.02 -4.96
CA MET A 146 18.41 11.27 -6.09
C MET A 146 19.12 12.15 -7.13
N ALA A 147 18.80 13.45 -7.18
CA ALA A 147 19.52 14.44 -7.99
C ALA A 147 20.84 14.90 -7.33
N SER A 148 20.98 14.67 -6.03
CA SER A 148 22.16 15.04 -5.25
C SER A 148 23.33 14.07 -5.46
N PRO A 149 24.60 14.51 -5.25
CA PRO A 149 25.77 13.66 -5.44
C PRO A 149 25.73 12.40 -4.54
N PRO A 150 26.37 11.28 -4.93
CA PRO A 150 26.21 9.96 -4.31
C PRO A 150 26.41 9.91 -2.78
N LYS A 151 27.24 10.81 -2.23
CA LYS A 151 27.53 10.89 -0.78
C LYS A 151 26.32 11.31 0.06
N ASP A 152 25.34 12.00 -0.55
CA ASP A 152 24.14 12.53 0.11
C ASP A 152 22.84 11.82 -0.33
N THR A 153 22.94 10.73 -1.09
CA THR A 153 21.78 9.93 -1.57
C THR A 153 21.14 9.06 -0.46
N ARG A 154 20.62 9.71 0.59
CA ARG A 154 20.00 9.04 1.75
C ARG A 154 18.51 9.36 1.85
N VAL A 155 17.72 8.71 1.00
CA VAL A 155 16.25 8.85 0.95
C VAL A 155 15.60 8.56 2.32
N GLY A 156 16.18 7.64 3.10
CA GLY A 156 15.67 7.27 4.43
C GLY A 156 15.54 8.43 5.43
N GLY A 157 16.37 9.47 5.34
CA GLY A 157 16.26 10.65 6.20
C GLY A 157 14.95 11.40 5.98
N GLY A 158 14.56 11.59 4.72
CA GLY A 158 13.29 12.22 4.35
C GLY A 158 12.07 11.39 4.81
N PHE A 159 12.15 10.07 4.68
CA PHE A 159 11.10 9.17 5.17
C PHE A 159 10.91 9.29 6.69
N LEU A 160 11.98 9.29 7.47
CA LEU A 160 11.90 9.44 8.92
C LEU A 160 11.32 10.79 9.34
N GLN A 161 11.60 11.86 8.58
CA GLN A 161 11.04 13.17 8.84
C GLN A 161 9.52 13.22 8.58
N LEU A 162 9.04 12.56 7.52
CA LEU A 162 7.60 12.53 7.19
C LEU A 162 6.82 11.42 7.90
N ALA A 163 7.48 10.39 8.44
CA ALA A 163 6.84 9.24 9.06
C ALA A 163 5.78 9.60 10.13
N PRO A 164 6.01 10.56 11.07
CA PRO A 164 4.99 10.95 12.03
C PRO A 164 3.74 11.55 11.37
N SER A 165 3.94 12.37 10.33
CA SER A 165 2.85 13.01 9.58
C SER A 165 2.06 11.98 8.76
N LEU A 166 2.76 11.09 8.05
CA LEU A 166 2.14 9.99 7.30
C LEU A 166 1.32 9.10 8.23
N ARG A 167 1.90 8.67 9.37
CA ARG A 167 1.19 7.86 10.36
C ARG A 167 -0.10 8.53 10.82
N THR A 168 -0.03 9.81 11.18
CA THR A 168 -1.20 10.56 11.67
C THR A 168 -2.28 10.67 10.58
N ALA A 169 -1.88 10.99 9.35
CA ALA A 169 -2.81 11.13 8.23
C ALA A 169 -3.47 9.80 7.85
N TYR A 170 -2.70 8.70 7.79
CA TYR A 170 -3.24 7.38 7.48
C TYR A 170 -4.16 6.85 8.58
N LEU A 171 -3.80 7.05 9.86
CA LEU A 171 -4.68 6.68 10.97
C LEU A 171 -6.03 7.41 10.87
N GLU A 172 -6.00 8.71 10.56
CA GLU A 172 -7.23 9.48 10.41
C GLU A 172 -8.05 9.06 9.19
N TYR A 173 -7.40 8.76 8.07
CA TYR A 173 -8.04 8.24 6.87
C TYR A 173 -8.74 6.90 7.14
N CYS A 174 -8.00 5.92 7.68
CA CYS A 174 -8.50 4.60 7.98
C CYS A 174 -9.62 4.64 9.03
N ARG A 175 -9.54 5.54 10.02
CA ARG A 175 -10.59 5.73 11.03
C ARG A 175 -11.89 6.26 10.41
N ARG A 176 -11.80 7.12 9.40
CA ARG A 176 -12.97 7.68 8.70
C ARG A 176 -13.48 6.78 7.57
N HIS A 177 -12.67 5.86 7.07
CA HIS A 177 -13.01 4.99 5.94
C HIS A 177 -14.33 4.20 6.11
N PRO A 178 -14.63 3.57 7.28
CA PRO A 178 -15.91 2.88 7.47
C PRO A 178 -17.13 3.79 7.28
N ASN A 179 -17.02 5.07 7.67
CA ASN A 179 -18.09 6.05 7.52
C ASN A 179 -18.30 6.44 6.05
N ALA A 180 -17.22 6.50 5.26
CA ALA A 180 -17.30 6.73 3.83
C ALA A 180 -17.99 5.55 3.12
N VAL A 181 -17.65 4.31 3.49
CA VAL A 181 -18.28 3.09 2.97
C VAL A 181 -19.77 3.05 3.32
N ALA A 182 -20.13 3.31 4.57
CA ALA A 182 -21.53 3.34 4.99
C ALA A 182 -22.36 4.38 4.23
N LEU A 183 -21.76 5.53 3.90
CA LEU A 183 -22.40 6.55 3.08
C LEU A 183 -22.61 6.05 1.64
N LEU A 184 -21.61 5.41 1.02
CA LEU A 184 -21.74 4.82 -0.31
C LEU A 184 -22.83 3.74 -0.34
N ASP A 185 -22.92 2.90 0.69
CA ASP A 185 -23.95 1.87 0.80
C ASP A 185 -25.36 2.47 0.92
N LYS A 186 -25.53 3.54 1.71
CA LYS A 186 -26.80 4.26 1.83
C LYS A 186 -27.32 4.73 0.47
N TYR A 187 -26.46 5.31 -0.36
CA TYR A 187 -26.85 5.79 -1.69
C TYR A 187 -26.99 4.66 -2.71
N ARG A 188 -26.21 3.57 -2.58
CA ARG A 188 -26.36 2.38 -3.43
C ARG A 188 -27.71 1.70 -3.25
N GLN A 189 -28.24 1.65 -2.02
CA GLN A 189 -29.55 1.07 -1.72
C GLN A 189 -30.73 1.96 -2.12
N ALA A 190 -30.48 3.23 -2.42
CA ALA A 190 -31.49 4.21 -2.83
C ALA A 190 -31.70 4.27 -4.36
N LEU A 191 -30.89 3.54 -5.12
CA LEU A 191 -30.99 3.35 -6.57
C LEU A 191 -31.79 2.08 -6.89
#